data_AF-X1HHM8-F1
#
_entry.id   AF-X1HHM8-F1
#
_cell.length_a   1.000
_cell.length_b   1.000
_cell.length_c   1.000
_cell.angle_alpha   90.00
_cell.angle_beta   90.00
_cell.angle_gamma   90.00
#
_symmetry.space_group_name_H-M   'P 1'
#
loop_
_entity.id
_entity.type
_entity.pdbx_description
1 polymer ?
#
loop_
_entity_poly.entity_id
_entity_poly.type
_entity_poly.pdbx_seq_one_letter_code
_entity_poly.pdbx_strand_id
1 'polypeptide(L)'
;ETKKYMKEWFKNHPENIKKSQKKYYKNNREERLRSSRQWAINNYERVKESARNWRKDKWRTDLKFNLTSKVFRGINLSIKKNKKGGMWEKLAGYTCKDLMKHFKKTIPKGYTWEDYLQGKLQMDHIIPISAFNYTKPENLSFKKCWSLKNIRLLPVRENKIKRTSLIKPFQQPLEL
;
A
#
# COMPACT_ATOMS: atom_id res chain seq x y z
N GLU A 1 -9.81 41.16 -26.52
CA GLU A 1 -10.36 40.07 -27.39
C GLU A 1 -9.50 38.81 -27.40
N THR A 2 -8.17 38.92 -27.49
CA THR A 2 -7.19 37.80 -27.48
C THR A 2 -7.33 36.81 -26.31
N LYS A 3 -7.58 37.28 -25.07
CA LYS A 3 -7.82 36.38 -23.92
C LYS A 3 -9.10 35.55 -24.04
N LYS A 4 -10.16 36.11 -24.65
CA LYS A 4 -11.44 35.41 -24.87
C LYS A 4 -11.27 34.35 -25.97
N TYR A 5 -10.61 34.72 -27.05
CA TYR A 5 -10.23 33.81 -28.14
C TYR A 5 -9.37 32.63 -27.67
N MET A 6 -8.31 32.87 -26.90
CA MET A 6 -7.49 31.79 -26.36
C MET A 6 -8.28 30.85 -25.44
N LYS A 7 -9.15 31.40 -24.58
CA LYS A 7 -10.00 30.61 -23.69
C LYS A 7 -10.95 29.69 -24.47
N GLU A 8 -11.52 30.20 -25.55
CA GLU A 8 -12.43 29.45 -26.44
C GLU A 8 -11.69 28.40 -27.28
N TRP A 9 -10.50 28.74 -27.78
CA TRP A 9 -9.61 27.79 -28.44
C TRP A 9 -9.21 26.65 -27.50
N PHE A 10 -8.87 26.94 -26.24
CA PHE A 10 -8.54 25.91 -25.26
C PHE A 10 -9.72 25.01 -24.90
N LYS A 11 -10.94 25.57 -24.84
CA LYS A 11 -12.17 24.80 -24.62
C LYS A 11 -12.43 23.80 -25.75
N ASN A 12 -12.13 24.20 -26.99
CA ASN A 12 -12.42 23.41 -28.19
C ASN A 12 -11.26 22.47 -28.61
N HIS A 13 -10.06 22.62 -28.04
CA HIS A 13 -8.88 21.78 -28.38
C HIS A 13 -8.23 21.07 -27.18
N PRO A 14 -9.01 20.38 -26.32
CA PRO A 14 -8.49 19.75 -25.10
C PRO A 14 -7.45 18.67 -25.37
N GLU A 15 -7.58 17.93 -26.48
CA GLU A 15 -6.64 16.92 -26.96
C GLU A 15 -5.24 17.50 -27.20
N ASN A 16 -5.16 18.64 -27.91
CA ASN A 16 -3.90 19.27 -28.28
C ASN A 16 -3.19 19.86 -27.06
N ILE A 17 -3.95 20.41 -26.12
CA ILE A 17 -3.42 20.88 -24.83
C ILE A 17 -2.85 19.72 -24.04
N LYS A 18 -3.61 18.62 -23.90
CA LYS A 18 -3.13 17.42 -23.19
C LYS A 18 -1.84 16.88 -23.80
N LYS A 19 -1.77 16.79 -25.13
CA LYS A 19 -0.56 16.35 -25.85
C LYS A 19 0.62 17.29 -25.59
N SER A 20 0.42 18.60 -25.70
CA SER A 20 1.45 19.61 -25.44
C SER A 20 1.94 19.57 -23.98
N GLN A 21 1.02 19.53 -23.02
CA GLN A 21 1.33 19.40 -21.59
C GLN A 21 2.10 18.12 -21.28
N LYS A 22 1.71 16.98 -21.89
CA LYS A 22 2.42 15.71 -21.75
C LYS A 22 3.84 15.79 -22.29
N LYS A 23 4.03 16.42 -23.47
CA LYS A 23 5.36 16.65 -24.07
C LYS A 23 6.22 17.55 -23.18
N TYR A 24 5.66 18.66 -22.71
CA TYR A 24 6.33 19.56 -21.78
C TYR A 24 6.74 18.86 -20.48
N TYR A 25 5.83 18.08 -19.88
CA TYR A 25 6.14 17.31 -18.68
C TYR A 25 7.25 16.29 -18.94
N LYS A 26 7.21 15.56 -20.06
CA LYS A 26 8.24 14.58 -20.43
C LYS A 26 9.62 15.25 -20.54
N ASN A 27 9.69 16.38 -21.24
CA ASN A 27 10.94 17.09 -21.49
C ASN A 27 11.52 17.73 -20.22
N ASN A 28 10.66 18.20 -19.30
CA ASN A 28 11.09 18.86 -18.06
C ASN A 28 10.98 17.94 -16.83
N ARG A 29 10.85 16.62 -17.04
CA ARG A 29 10.55 15.67 -15.97
C ARG A 29 11.68 15.65 -14.93
N GLU A 30 12.92 15.58 -15.38
CA GLU A 30 14.07 15.46 -14.50
C GLU A 30 14.24 16.70 -13.63
N GLU A 31 14.20 17.88 -14.25
CA GLU A 31 14.30 19.15 -13.54
C GLU A 31 13.17 19.30 -12.51
N ARG A 32 11.93 18.99 -12.88
CA ARG A 32 10.81 18.99 -11.93
C ARG A 32 11.01 18.05 -10.76
N LEU A 33 11.51 16.84 -11.01
CA LEU A 33 11.81 15.87 -9.95
C LEU A 33 12.97 16.36 -9.07
N ARG A 34 14.00 16.98 -9.66
CA ARG A 34 15.12 17.59 -8.92
C ARG A 34 14.63 18.71 -8.01
N SER A 35 13.90 19.68 -8.55
CA SER A 35 13.36 20.81 -7.78
C SER A 35 12.38 20.35 -6.69
N SER A 36 11.53 19.36 -6.98
CA SER A 36 10.64 18.78 -5.97
C SER A 36 11.39 18.09 -4.84
N ARG A 37 12.46 17.34 -5.15
CA ARG A 37 13.34 16.72 -4.14
C ARG A 37 14.04 17.79 -3.30
N GLN A 38 14.61 18.81 -3.94
CA GLN A 38 15.31 19.89 -3.24
C GLN A 38 14.35 20.65 -2.31
N TRP A 39 13.14 20.94 -2.79
CA TRP A 39 12.12 21.55 -1.96
C TRP A 39 11.78 20.68 -0.75
N ALA A 40 11.61 19.37 -0.93
CA ALA A 40 11.31 18.44 0.15
C ALA A 40 12.45 18.35 1.19
N ILE A 41 13.71 18.44 0.75
CA ILE A 41 14.89 18.49 1.63
C ILE A 41 14.88 19.80 2.43
N ASN A 42 14.73 20.94 1.76
CA ASN A 42 14.73 22.27 2.39
C ASN A 42 13.52 22.47 3.32
N ASN A 43 12.44 21.70 3.12
CA ASN A 43 11.20 21.78 3.90
C ASN A 43 10.93 20.48 4.67
N TYR A 44 11.98 19.78 5.09
CA TYR A 44 11.88 18.45 5.72
C TYR A 44 10.86 18.39 6.85
N GLU A 45 10.90 19.32 7.80
CA GLU A 45 9.95 19.32 8.93
C GLU A 45 8.50 19.53 8.48
N ARG A 46 8.27 20.41 7.49
CA ARG A 46 6.93 20.61 6.91
C ARG A 46 6.41 19.35 6.24
N VAL A 47 7.25 18.66 5.45
CA VAL A 47 6.88 17.40 4.78
C VAL A 47 6.55 16.32 5.81
N LYS A 48 7.38 16.20 6.84
CA LYS A 48 7.21 15.24 7.94
C LYS A 48 5.94 15.51 8.74
N GLU A 49 5.67 16.77 9.07
CA GLU A 49 4.46 17.19 9.78
C GLU A 49 3.20 16.90 8.95
N SER A 50 3.20 17.28 7.67
CA SER A 50 2.10 17.01 6.74
C SER A 50 1.81 15.51 6.64
N ALA A 51 2.85 14.68 6.50
CA ALA A 51 2.70 13.22 6.47
C ALA A 51 2.16 12.65 7.78
N ARG A 52 2.57 13.20 8.94
CA ARG A 52 2.06 12.81 10.26
C ARG A 52 0.57 13.16 10.40
N ASN A 53 0.18 14.37 10.02
CA ASN A 53 -1.20 14.83 10.08
C ASN A 53 -2.10 14.02 9.16
N TRP A 54 -1.70 13.84 7.89
CA TRP A 54 -2.41 12.96 6.96
C TRP A 54 -2.61 11.55 7.52
N ARG A 55 -1.56 10.94 8.09
CA ARG A 55 -1.67 9.60 8.68
C ARG A 55 -2.61 9.58 9.90
N LYS A 56 -2.56 10.59 10.76
CA LYS A 56 -3.44 10.74 11.92
C LYS A 56 -4.90 10.84 11.48
N ASP A 57 -5.18 11.68 10.48
CA ASP A 57 -6.53 11.90 9.96
C ASP A 57 -7.04 10.64 9.26
N LYS A 58 -6.21 10.01 8.44
CA LYS A 58 -6.55 8.74 7.77
C LYS A 58 -6.84 7.64 8.79
N TRP A 59 -6.06 7.56 9.87
CA TRP A 59 -6.30 6.60 10.96
C TRP A 59 -7.63 6.83 11.68
N ARG A 60 -8.09 8.09 11.80
CA ARG A 60 -9.37 8.43 12.45
C ARG A 60 -10.58 8.24 11.54
N THR A 61 -10.43 8.54 10.25
CA THR A 61 -11.53 8.63 9.28
C THR A 61 -11.72 7.38 8.44
N ASP A 62 -10.67 6.60 8.20
CA ASP A 62 -10.71 5.39 7.39
C ASP A 62 -10.61 4.15 8.28
N LEU A 63 -11.77 3.54 8.56
CA LEU A 63 -11.89 2.35 9.40
C LEU A 63 -11.07 1.17 8.85
N LYS A 64 -11.01 1.00 7.53
CA LYS A 64 -10.23 -0.06 6.88
C LYS A 64 -8.74 0.16 7.12
N PHE A 65 -8.25 1.39 6.96
CA PHE A 65 -6.87 1.76 7.22
C PHE A 65 -6.51 1.59 8.71
N ASN A 66 -7.41 1.99 9.61
CA ASN A 66 -7.26 1.81 11.05
C ASN A 66 -7.09 0.33 11.43
N LEU A 67 -8.04 -0.50 11.01
CA LEU A 67 -8.07 -1.94 11.30
C LEU A 67 -6.84 -2.64 10.71
N THR A 68 -6.54 -2.38 9.45
CA THR A 68 -5.36 -2.93 8.75
C THR A 68 -4.07 -2.57 9.48
N SER A 69 -3.92 -1.31 9.90
CA SER A 69 -2.75 -0.84 10.64
C SER A 69 -2.60 -1.53 11.99
N LYS A 70 -3.71 -1.77 12.71
CA LYS A 70 -3.71 -2.48 13.99
C LYS A 70 -3.28 -3.94 13.83
N VAL A 71 -3.81 -4.64 12.81
CA VAL A 71 -3.44 -6.03 12.52
C VAL A 71 -1.97 -6.14 12.16
N PHE A 72 -1.47 -5.33 11.22
CA PHE A 72 -0.04 -5.30 10.86
C PHE A 72 0.86 -5.02 12.06
N ARG A 73 0.51 -4.03 12.90
CA ARG A 73 1.27 -3.73 14.12
C ARG A 73 1.27 -4.93 15.07
N GLY A 74 0.12 -5.57 15.26
CA GLY A 74 -0.01 -6.77 16.08
C GLY A 74 0.93 -7.87 15.61
N ILE A 75 0.88 -8.22 14.32
CA ILE A 75 1.73 -9.25 13.73
C ILE A 75 3.22 -8.90 13.90
N ASN A 76 3.63 -7.67 13.57
CA ASN A 76 5.02 -7.24 13.69
C ASN A 76 5.54 -7.33 15.13
N LEU A 77 4.73 -6.98 16.12
CA LEU A 77 5.09 -7.11 17.54
C LEU A 77 5.18 -8.58 17.95
N SER A 78 4.27 -9.44 17.49
CA SER A 78 4.31 -10.87 17.79
C SER A 78 5.54 -11.55 17.19
N ILE A 79 5.89 -11.22 15.95
CA ILE A 79 7.05 -11.81 15.25
C ILE A 79 8.37 -11.24 15.80
N LYS A 80 8.53 -9.91 15.83
CA LYS A 80 9.84 -9.29 16.12
C LYS A 80 10.13 -9.12 17.61
N LYS A 81 9.08 -8.96 18.43
CA LYS A 81 9.22 -8.75 19.88
C LYS A 81 8.70 -9.93 20.70
N ASN A 82 8.40 -11.06 20.05
CA ASN A 82 7.85 -12.26 20.68
C ASN A 82 6.62 -11.99 21.58
N LYS A 83 5.80 -10.99 21.21
CA LYS A 83 4.60 -10.64 21.98
C LYS A 83 3.52 -11.71 21.81
N LYS A 84 3.18 -12.39 22.90
CA LYS A 84 2.14 -13.42 22.95
C LYS A 84 0.73 -12.83 23.05
N GLY A 85 -0.27 -13.57 22.59
CA GLY A 85 -1.69 -13.27 22.80
C GLY A 85 -2.17 -12.01 22.08
N GLY A 86 -1.79 -11.83 20.82
CA GLY A 86 -2.18 -10.66 20.06
C GLY A 86 -3.66 -10.72 19.66
N MET A 87 -4.43 -9.65 19.88
CA MET A 87 -5.82 -9.57 19.42
C MET A 87 -5.96 -9.91 17.92
N TRP A 88 -4.93 -9.60 17.12
CA TRP A 88 -4.88 -9.93 15.70
C TRP A 88 -5.03 -11.43 15.41
N GLU A 89 -4.56 -12.32 16.29
CA GLU A 89 -4.68 -13.78 16.12
C GLU A 89 -6.14 -14.21 16.12
N LYS A 90 -6.94 -13.63 17.04
CA LYS A 90 -8.39 -13.84 17.12
C LYS A 90 -9.11 -13.30 15.88
N LEU A 91 -8.72 -12.13 15.40
CA LEU A 91 -9.33 -11.51 14.22
C LEU A 91 -9.03 -12.29 12.94
N ALA A 92 -7.78 -12.73 12.77
CA ALA A 92 -7.32 -13.42 11.57
C ALA A 92 -7.70 -14.92 11.56
N GLY A 93 -7.97 -15.50 12.74
CA GLY A 93 -8.38 -16.90 12.90
C GLY A 93 -7.23 -17.90 12.85
N TYR A 94 -6.00 -17.47 13.16
CA TYR A 94 -4.81 -18.33 13.25
C TYR A 94 -3.76 -17.72 14.18
N THR A 95 -2.83 -18.53 14.68
CA THR A 95 -1.81 -18.09 15.64
C THR A 95 -0.57 -17.51 14.95
N CYS A 96 0.27 -16.80 15.71
CA CYS A 96 1.59 -16.37 15.26
C CYS A 96 2.46 -17.57 14.82
N LYS A 97 2.33 -18.72 15.49
CA LYS A 97 3.04 -19.94 15.11
C LYS A 97 2.59 -20.46 13.74
N ASP A 98 1.30 -20.46 13.47
CA ASP A 98 0.74 -20.85 12.16
C ASP A 98 1.24 -19.93 11.06
N LEU A 99 1.24 -18.61 11.31
CA LEU A 99 1.76 -17.62 10.39
C LEU A 99 3.25 -17.82 10.08
N MET A 100 4.07 -18.05 11.11
CA MET A 100 5.50 -18.32 10.93
C MET A 100 5.74 -19.62 10.16
N LYS A 101 4.99 -20.68 10.46
CA LYS A 101 5.05 -21.95 9.72
C LYS A 101 4.67 -21.75 8.26
N HIS A 102 3.65 -20.94 7.99
CA HIS A 102 3.24 -20.58 6.62
C HIS A 102 4.30 -19.74 5.90
N PHE A 103 4.88 -18.74 6.58
CA PHE A 103 5.95 -17.93 6.00
C PHE A 103 7.15 -18.75 5.58
N LYS A 104 7.61 -19.69 6.42
CA LYS A 104 8.71 -20.59 6.07
C LYS A 104 8.46 -21.38 4.78
N LYS A 105 7.20 -21.70 4.46
CA LYS A 105 6.82 -22.40 3.22
C LYS A 105 6.73 -21.47 2.00
N THR A 106 6.61 -20.16 2.20
CA THR A 106 6.44 -19.17 1.14
C THR A 106 7.69 -18.31 0.93
N ILE A 107 8.81 -18.65 1.58
CA ILE A 107 10.09 -18.00 1.34
C ILE A 107 10.48 -18.18 -0.14
N PRO A 108 10.73 -17.09 -0.89
CA PRO A 108 11.17 -17.19 -2.28
C PRO A 108 12.51 -17.91 -2.41
N LYS A 109 12.74 -18.57 -3.55
CA LYS A 109 14.01 -19.25 -3.84
C LYS A 109 15.18 -18.27 -3.71
N GLY A 110 16.23 -18.68 -3.00
CA GLY A 110 17.43 -17.86 -2.76
C GLY A 110 17.32 -16.90 -1.57
N TYR A 111 16.23 -16.97 -0.80
CA TYR A 111 16.09 -16.24 0.47
C TYR A 111 15.97 -17.20 1.65
N THR A 112 16.17 -16.65 2.84
CA THR A 112 16.09 -17.36 4.12
C THR A 112 15.13 -16.66 5.08
N TRP A 113 14.85 -17.29 6.22
CA TRP A 113 14.09 -16.66 7.30
C TRP A 113 14.82 -15.43 7.86
N GLU A 114 16.15 -15.47 7.90
CA GLU A 114 16.98 -14.36 8.37
C GLU A 114 16.84 -13.13 7.46
N ASP A 115 16.72 -13.33 6.14
CA ASP A 115 16.46 -12.23 5.20
C ASP A 115 15.13 -11.51 5.48
N TYR A 116 14.12 -12.22 6.01
CA TYR A 116 12.89 -11.58 6.46
C TYR A 116 13.09 -10.76 7.74
N LEU A 117 13.85 -11.28 8.72
CA LEU A 117 14.16 -10.54 9.94
C LEU A 117 14.97 -9.26 9.66
N GLN A 118 15.92 -9.35 8.72
CA GLN A 118 16.71 -8.22 8.21
C GLN A 118 15.91 -7.26 7.31
N GLY A 119 14.66 -7.59 6.97
CA GLY A 119 13.78 -6.72 6.19
C GLY A 119 14.02 -6.74 4.68
N LYS A 120 14.72 -7.75 4.14
CA LYS A 120 14.83 -7.97 2.68
C LYS A 120 13.58 -8.61 2.09
N LEU A 121 12.85 -9.37 2.90
CA LEU A 121 11.51 -9.86 2.59
C LEU A 121 10.45 -9.07 3.35
N GLN A 122 9.25 -8.99 2.79
CA GLN A 122 8.08 -8.40 3.44
C GLN A 122 6.85 -9.27 3.23
N MET A 123 5.89 -9.13 4.16
CA MET A 123 4.57 -9.74 4.03
C MET A 123 3.84 -9.08 2.86
N ASP A 124 3.43 -9.89 1.89
CA ASP A 124 2.62 -9.50 0.74
C ASP A 124 1.24 -10.18 0.81
N HIS A 125 0.23 -9.48 0.29
CA HIS A 125 -1.08 -10.05 0.04
C HIS A 125 -1.18 -10.40 -1.45
N ILE A 126 -1.36 -11.68 -1.79
CA ILE A 126 -1.44 -12.18 -3.17
C ILE A 126 -2.50 -11.38 -3.94
N ILE A 127 -3.71 -11.30 -3.38
CA ILE A 127 -4.74 -10.33 -3.74
C ILE A 127 -4.54 -9.10 -2.84
N PRO A 128 -4.26 -7.91 -3.38
CA PRO A 128 -3.97 -6.72 -2.60
C PRO A 128 -5.10 -6.33 -1.64
N ILE A 129 -4.76 -5.81 -0.47
CA ILE A 129 -5.72 -5.27 0.50
C ILE A 129 -6.67 -4.24 -0.15
N SER A 130 -6.15 -3.42 -1.06
CA SER A 130 -6.94 -2.42 -1.78
C SER A 130 -8.09 -3.02 -2.60
N ALA A 131 -7.96 -4.28 -3.01
CA ALA A 131 -9.00 -4.95 -3.77
C ALA A 131 -10.17 -5.37 -2.89
N PHE A 132 -9.99 -5.66 -1.59
CA PHE A 132 -11.08 -6.10 -0.70
C PHE A 132 -11.88 -4.92 -0.14
N ASN A 133 -13.20 -5.07 0.03
CA ASN A 133 -14.02 -4.09 0.75
C ASN A 133 -14.38 -4.62 2.15
N TYR A 134 -13.92 -3.95 3.20
CA TYR A 134 -14.26 -4.26 4.59
C TYR A 134 -14.01 -3.06 5.49
N THR A 135 -14.78 -2.95 6.57
CA THR A 135 -14.57 -1.94 7.64
C THR A 135 -14.51 -2.57 9.03
N LYS A 136 -14.95 -3.82 9.15
CA LYS A 136 -15.01 -4.60 10.40
C LYS A 136 -14.30 -5.95 10.24
N PRO A 137 -13.75 -6.52 11.33
CA PRO A 137 -13.08 -7.82 11.25
C PRO A 137 -14.03 -9.00 11.01
N GLU A 138 -15.34 -8.83 11.27
CA GLU A 138 -16.34 -9.86 11.03
C GLU A 138 -16.64 -10.06 9.53
N ASN A 139 -16.39 -9.03 8.69
CA ASN A 139 -16.63 -9.08 7.25
C ASN A 139 -15.91 -10.27 6.60
N LEU A 140 -16.59 -10.98 5.71
CA LEU A 140 -16.00 -12.11 4.99
C LEU A 140 -14.78 -11.68 4.15
N SER A 141 -14.85 -10.48 3.56
CA SER A 141 -13.75 -9.85 2.83
C SER A 141 -12.51 -9.63 3.70
N PHE A 142 -12.67 -9.25 4.98
CA PHE A 142 -11.55 -9.14 5.91
C PHE A 142 -10.91 -10.51 6.13
N LYS A 143 -11.71 -11.53 6.46
CA LYS A 143 -11.21 -12.89 6.73
C LYS A 143 -10.48 -13.47 5.51
N LYS A 144 -10.99 -13.27 4.29
CA LYS A 144 -10.30 -13.73 3.07
C LYS A 144 -9.03 -12.94 2.80
N CYS A 145 -9.06 -11.62 2.96
CA CYS A 145 -7.89 -10.76 2.81
C CYS A 145 -6.74 -11.21 3.71
N TRP A 146 -7.03 -11.48 4.98
CA TRP A 146 -6.04 -11.85 5.99
C TRP A 146 -5.80 -13.35 6.13
N SER A 147 -6.41 -14.18 5.29
CA SER A 147 -6.19 -15.63 5.36
C SER A 147 -4.75 -16.02 4.99
N LEU A 148 -4.21 -17.09 5.59
CA LEU A 148 -2.90 -17.62 5.22
C LEU A 148 -2.78 -17.91 3.71
N LYS A 149 -3.88 -18.33 3.06
CA LYS A 149 -3.92 -18.58 1.62
C LYS A 149 -3.68 -17.31 0.78
N ASN A 150 -3.98 -16.12 1.31
CA ASN A 150 -3.76 -14.85 0.63
C ASN A 150 -2.48 -14.14 1.06
N ILE A 151 -1.73 -14.65 2.05
CA ILE A 151 -0.51 -14.01 2.55
C ILE A 151 0.71 -14.81 2.09
N ARG A 152 1.81 -14.13 1.73
CA ARG A 152 3.10 -14.74 1.43
C ARG A 152 4.26 -13.82 1.82
N LEU A 153 5.49 -14.33 1.77
CA LEU A 153 6.68 -13.49 1.75
C LEU A 153 7.05 -13.13 0.31
N LEU A 154 7.48 -11.88 0.11
CA LEU A 154 7.94 -11.38 -1.19
C LEU A 154 9.15 -10.46 -0.99
N PRO A 155 10.14 -10.47 -1.90
CA PRO A 155 11.26 -9.53 -1.82
C PRO A 155 10.78 -8.09 -1.84
N VAL A 156 11.46 -7.22 -1.08
CA VAL A 156 10.99 -5.84 -0.92
C VAL A 156 10.83 -5.12 -2.26
N ARG A 157 11.78 -5.34 -3.17
CA ARG A 157 11.77 -4.77 -4.52
C ARG A 157 10.58 -5.25 -5.34
N GLU A 158 10.31 -6.55 -5.33
CA GLU A 158 9.19 -7.14 -6.09
C GLU A 158 7.85 -6.67 -5.57
N ASN A 159 7.66 -6.61 -4.25
CA ASN A 159 6.40 -6.12 -3.69
C ASN A 159 6.15 -4.63 -4.03
N LYS A 160 7.22 -3.81 -4.07
CA LYS A 160 7.14 -2.41 -4.51
C LYS A 160 6.74 -2.28 -5.98
N ILE A 161 7.16 -3.22 -6.83
CA ILE A 161 6.78 -3.28 -8.25
C ILE A 161 5.32 -3.74 -8.38
N LYS A 162 4.93 -4.78 -7.64
CA LYS A 162 3.56 -5.34 -7.61
C LYS A 162 2.51 -4.31 -7.19
N ARG A 163 2.80 -3.46 -6.19
CA ARG A 163 1.86 -2.47 -5.64
C ARG A 163 0.49 -3.10 -5.35
N THR A 164 -0.54 -2.68 -6.07
CA THR A 164 -1.94 -3.11 -5.96
C THR A 164 -2.41 -3.86 -7.20
N SER A 165 -1.49 -4.36 -8.02
CA SER A 165 -1.82 -5.10 -9.23
C SER A 165 -2.47 -6.43 -8.91
N LEU A 166 -3.55 -6.73 -9.63
CA LEU A 166 -4.22 -8.03 -9.62
C LEU A 166 -3.59 -8.91 -10.70
N ILE A 167 -3.11 -10.09 -10.31
CA ILE A 167 -2.56 -11.07 -11.26
C ILE A 167 -3.69 -11.79 -12.01
N LYS A 168 -4.83 -11.97 -11.35
CA LYS A 168 -6.04 -12.58 -11.90
C LYS A 168 -7.25 -11.70 -11.56
N PRO A 169 -8.32 -11.71 -12.37
CA PRO A 169 -9.58 -11.07 -12.00
C PRO A 169 -10.01 -11.53 -10.60
N PHE A 170 -10.43 -10.57 -9.78
CA PHE A 170 -10.85 -10.82 -8.41
C PHE A 170 -12.26 -10.29 -8.21
N GLN A 171 -13.16 -11.17 -7.77
CA GLN A 171 -14.51 -10.83 -7.38
C GLN A 171 -14.62 -10.76 -5.86
N GLN A 172 -15.29 -9.73 -5.34
CA GLN A 172 -15.56 -9.64 -3.92
C GLN A 172 -16.34 -10.87 -3.43
N PRO A 173 -16.06 -11.35 -2.21
CA PRO A 173 -16.98 -12.25 -1.54
C PRO A 173 -18.33 -11.56 -1.38
N LEU A 174 -19.41 -12.28 -1.69
CA LEU A 174 -20.75 -11.87 -1.32
C LEU A 174 -20.83 -11.89 0.21
N GLU A 175 -21.28 -10.79 0.80
CA GLU A 175 -21.67 -10.78 2.20
C GLU A 175 -23.06 -11.43 2.28
N LEU A 176 -23.18 -12.44 3.14
CA LEU A 176 -24.45 -13.09 3.47
C LEU A 176 -25.21 -12.21 4.46
#